data_AF-A0AAV1FYU9-F1
#
_entry.id   AF-A0AAV1FYU9-F1
#
_cell.length_a   1.000
_cell.length_b   1.000
_cell.length_c   1.000
_cell.angle_alpha   90.00
_cell.angle_beta   90.00
_cell.angle_gamma   90.00
#
_symmetry.space_group_name_H-M   'P 1'
#
loop_
_entity.id
_entity.type
_entity.pdbx_description
1 polymer ?
#
loop_
_entity_poly.entity_id
_entity_poly.type
_entity_poly.pdbx_seq_one_letter_code
_entity_poly.pdbx_strand_id
1 'polypeptide(L)'
;MALKWTLIWLCSFAAFAFTASDHNETEYQGCNLTPEFFELLPAFLKKTARCGENLSVEETFLLLVYMKNATDALHRQQLKGCQGAEPKQCPDAEVPQNGGLACVTVAHKRYCKPLCNDGYDFAFMRRSRVYDECSEQTGYKWSTQYVGGNRLAVCNEASMQVSGAATAYFPKDCLTTMSSRELPRKVMEHFTSELKNQGIQGEPENPCLVCGGP
;
A
#
# COMPACT_ATOMS: atom_id res chain seq x y z
N MET A 1 68.21 45.67 25.00
CA MET A 1 67.48 44.56 25.64
C MET A 1 65.99 44.82 25.49
N ALA A 2 65.28 43.96 24.73
CA ALA A 2 63.83 43.73 24.80
C ALA A 2 62.92 44.96 24.51
N LEU A 3 61.67 44.91 24.06
CA LEU A 3 60.68 43.86 23.86
C LEU A 3 59.54 44.53 23.07
N LYS A 4 58.99 43.82 22.06
CA LYS A 4 57.57 43.79 21.66
C LYS A 4 56.83 45.09 21.28
N TRP A 5 55.93 44.93 20.31
CA TRP A 5 54.56 45.46 20.19
C TRP A 5 54.30 45.84 18.72
N THR A 6 54.00 44.82 17.92
CA THR A 6 53.42 44.95 16.59
C THR A 6 51.98 45.46 16.71
N LEU A 7 51.71 46.59 16.05
CA LEU A 7 50.44 47.27 15.96
C LEU A 7 49.36 46.42 15.29
N ILE A 8 48.18 46.39 15.92
CA ILE A 8 46.91 45.84 15.43
C ILE A 8 45.95 47.02 15.25
N TRP A 9 45.45 47.24 14.03
CA TRP A 9 44.21 47.95 13.59
C TRP A 9 44.46 48.43 12.14
N LEU A 10 43.60 48.35 11.12
CA LEU A 10 42.14 48.19 10.87
C LEU A 10 42.04 48.02 9.32
N CYS A 11 41.20 47.18 8.69
CA CYS A 11 39.80 47.41 8.29
C CYS A 11 39.51 46.34 7.20
N SER A 12 38.56 45.42 7.38
CA SER A 12 37.15 45.52 6.93
C SER A 12 36.85 44.88 5.56
N PHE A 13 36.01 43.82 5.63
CA PHE A 13 35.01 43.37 4.65
C PHE A 13 35.44 42.76 3.29
N ALA A 14 35.50 41.43 3.26
CA ALA A 14 34.73 40.64 2.29
C ALA A 14 34.35 39.30 2.92
N ALA A 15 33.04 39.13 3.09
CA ALA A 15 32.33 38.04 3.71
C ALA A 15 32.26 36.80 2.79
N PHE A 16 32.31 35.61 3.41
CA PHE A 16 31.61 34.35 3.06
C PHE A 16 31.73 33.82 1.61
N ALA A 17 31.96 32.55 1.32
CA ALA A 17 32.04 31.32 2.09
C ALA A 17 32.72 30.27 1.18
N PHE A 18 33.40 29.30 1.80
CA PHE A 18 33.69 28.04 1.15
C PHE A 18 32.37 27.35 0.78
N THR A 19 32.19 26.99 -0.48
CA THR A 19 31.37 25.82 -0.83
C THR A 19 32.21 24.92 -1.71
N ALA A 20 32.69 23.86 -1.07
CA ALA A 20 33.02 22.63 -1.74
C ALA A 20 31.71 21.89 -1.97
N SER A 21 31.54 21.43 -3.21
CA SER A 21 30.74 20.31 -3.72
C SER A 21 29.92 20.76 -4.91
N ASP A 22 30.46 20.47 -6.10
CA ASP A 22 29.66 20.20 -7.28
C ASP A 22 28.72 19.05 -6.93
N HIS A 23 27.53 19.39 -6.43
CA HIS A 23 26.41 18.48 -6.45
C HIS A 23 26.04 18.27 -7.90
N ASN A 24 26.40 17.08 -8.39
CA ASN A 24 25.94 16.50 -9.62
C ASN A 24 24.40 16.30 -9.52
N GLU A 25 23.64 17.38 -9.68
CA GLU A 25 22.22 17.33 -10.02
C GLU A 25 22.10 17.05 -11.51
N THR A 26 22.33 15.81 -11.88
CA THR A 26 21.76 15.24 -13.11
C THR A 26 20.85 14.10 -12.70
N GLU A 27 19.66 14.08 -13.32
CA GLU A 27 18.70 12.96 -13.33
C GLU A 27 17.55 12.98 -12.30
N TYR A 28 16.65 13.98 -12.42
CA TYR A 28 15.22 13.78 -12.17
C TYR A 28 14.38 14.58 -13.18
N GLN A 29 14.59 14.30 -14.45
CA GLN A 29 13.81 14.88 -15.54
C GLN A 29 13.11 13.74 -16.29
N GLY A 30 11.84 13.48 -15.93
CA GLY A 30 10.94 12.65 -16.76
C GLY A 30 10.41 11.35 -16.16
N CYS A 31 9.68 11.40 -15.03
CA CYS A 31 8.83 10.26 -14.59
C CYS A 31 7.40 10.33 -15.14
N ASN A 32 7.17 11.06 -16.24
CA ASN A 32 5.86 11.08 -16.89
C ASN A 32 5.77 9.91 -17.88
N LEU A 33 5.00 8.89 -17.50
CA LEU A 33 4.71 7.75 -18.37
C LEU A 33 3.75 8.18 -19.48
N THR A 34 4.11 7.89 -20.72
CA THR A 34 3.22 8.10 -21.86
C THR A 34 2.16 6.99 -21.92
N PRO A 35 0.98 7.23 -22.53
CA PRO A 35 -0.03 6.18 -22.74
C PRO A 35 0.53 4.94 -23.46
N GLU A 36 1.45 5.14 -24.41
CA GLU A 36 2.13 4.08 -25.18
C GLU A 36 2.89 3.09 -24.30
N PHE A 37 3.46 3.57 -23.18
CA PHE A 37 4.16 2.72 -22.20
C PHE A 37 3.22 1.66 -21.60
N PHE A 38 1.97 2.04 -21.32
CA PHE A 38 0.97 1.14 -20.74
C PHE A 38 0.45 0.09 -21.74
N GLU A 39 0.72 0.22 -23.04
CA GLU A 39 0.43 -0.81 -24.04
C GLU A 39 1.65 -1.71 -24.31
N LEU A 40 2.83 -1.12 -24.44
CA LEU A 40 4.07 -1.82 -24.83
C LEU A 40 4.61 -2.71 -23.71
N LEU A 41 4.65 -2.22 -22.46
CA LEU A 41 5.25 -2.96 -21.36
C LEU A 41 4.47 -4.24 -21.03
N PRO A 42 3.12 -4.24 -20.90
CA PRO A 42 2.39 -5.48 -20.65
C PRO A 42 2.53 -6.48 -21.78
N ALA A 43 2.58 -6.02 -23.04
CA ALA A 43 2.81 -6.89 -24.19
C ALA A 43 4.19 -7.54 -24.15
N PHE A 44 5.24 -6.78 -23.82
CA PHE A 44 6.58 -7.29 -23.62
C PHE A 44 6.64 -8.31 -22.49
N LEU A 45 6.15 -7.97 -21.30
CA LEU A 45 6.15 -8.87 -20.14
C LEU A 45 5.36 -10.16 -20.40
N LYS A 46 4.20 -10.06 -21.08
CA LYS A 46 3.40 -11.22 -21.46
C LYS A 46 4.13 -12.13 -22.46
N LYS A 47 4.89 -11.55 -23.39
CA LYS A 47 5.72 -12.30 -24.33
C LYS A 47 6.86 -12.99 -23.59
N THR A 48 7.57 -12.28 -22.71
CA THR A 48 8.66 -12.84 -21.91
C THR A 48 8.19 -13.96 -20.99
N ALA A 49 7.04 -13.80 -20.33
CA ALA A 49 6.45 -14.86 -19.49
C ALA A 49 6.04 -16.11 -20.27
N ARG A 50 5.83 -16.01 -21.59
CA ARG A 50 5.45 -17.13 -22.47
C ARG A 50 6.61 -17.75 -23.24
N CYS A 51 7.64 -16.96 -23.55
CA CYS A 51 8.73 -17.30 -24.48
C CYS A 51 10.12 -17.16 -23.82
N GLY A 52 10.20 -17.14 -22.50
CA GLY A 52 11.40 -16.75 -21.73
C GLY A 52 12.66 -17.60 -21.90
N GLU A 53 12.62 -18.62 -22.77
CA GLU A 53 13.75 -19.53 -23.04
C GLU A 53 14.94 -18.86 -23.76
N ASN A 54 14.79 -17.63 -24.27
CA ASN A 54 15.82 -16.93 -25.05
C ASN A 54 16.63 -15.88 -24.27
N LEU A 55 16.41 -15.72 -22.96
CA LEU A 55 17.18 -14.76 -22.16
C LEU A 55 18.45 -15.41 -21.59
N SER A 56 19.56 -14.67 -21.56
CA SER A 56 20.73 -15.08 -20.79
C SER A 56 20.41 -15.13 -19.29
N VAL A 57 21.27 -15.81 -18.52
CA VAL A 57 21.16 -15.85 -17.06
C VAL A 57 21.24 -14.43 -16.48
N GLU A 58 22.19 -13.62 -16.96
CA GLU A 58 22.35 -12.23 -16.52
C GLU A 58 21.13 -11.37 -16.87
N GLU A 59 20.61 -11.48 -18.11
CA GLU A 59 19.43 -10.74 -18.55
C GLU A 59 18.19 -11.12 -17.74
N THR A 60 18.06 -12.39 -17.39
CA THR A 60 16.97 -12.89 -16.54
C THR A 60 17.02 -12.26 -15.15
N PHE A 61 18.19 -12.29 -14.49
CA PHE A 61 18.33 -11.69 -13.16
C PHE A 61 18.11 -10.18 -13.17
N LEU A 62 18.64 -9.49 -14.19
CA LEU A 62 18.45 -8.05 -14.34
C LEU A 62 16.96 -7.69 -14.51
N LEU A 63 16.25 -8.44 -15.35
CA LEU A 63 14.80 -8.26 -15.54
C LEU A 63 14.03 -8.50 -14.23
N LEU A 64 14.36 -9.56 -13.48
CA LEU A 64 13.74 -9.84 -12.19
C LEU A 64 13.93 -8.70 -11.19
N VAL A 65 15.13 -8.11 -11.12
CA VAL A 65 15.41 -6.96 -10.25
C VAL A 65 14.56 -5.75 -10.65
N TYR A 66 14.47 -5.44 -11.95
CA TYR A 66 13.64 -4.33 -12.42
C TYR A 66 12.15 -4.55 -12.15
N MET A 67 11.65 -5.75 -12.41
CA MET A 67 10.25 -6.10 -12.13
C MET A 67 9.94 -6.00 -10.64
N LYS A 68 10.84 -6.46 -9.78
CA LYS A 68 10.69 -6.34 -8.32
C LYS A 68 10.62 -4.87 -7.90
N ASN A 69 11.58 -4.05 -8.32
CA ASN A 69 11.63 -2.63 -7.95
C ASN A 69 10.39 -1.87 -8.44
N ALA A 70 9.94 -2.16 -9.67
CA ALA A 70 8.71 -1.59 -10.22
C ALA A 70 7.48 -2.02 -9.42
N THR A 71 7.37 -3.31 -9.10
CA THR A 71 6.27 -3.86 -8.30
C THR A 71 6.24 -3.23 -6.90
N ASP A 72 7.39 -3.11 -6.23
CA ASP A 72 7.51 -2.50 -4.91
C ASP A 72 7.09 -1.01 -4.94
N ALA A 73 7.48 -0.27 -5.98
CA ALA A 73 7.10 1.13 -6.14
C ALA A 73 5.60 1.30 -6.39
N LEU A 74 5.03 0.49 -7.29
CA LEU A 74 3.60 0.49 -7.59
C LEU A 74 2.77 0.07 -6.37
N HIS A 75 3.22 -0.95 -5.63
CA HIS A 75 2.57 -1.41 -4.41
C HIS A 75 2.56 -0.31 -3.34
N ARG A 76 3.68 0.37 -3.08
CA ARG A 76 3.71 1.52 -2.16
C ARG A 76 2.75 2.63 -2.56
N GLN A 77 2.65 2.92 -3.86
CA GLN A 77 1.72 3.95 -4.36
C GLN A 77 0.27 3.53 -4.17
N GLN A 78 -0.03 2.26 -4.42
CA GLN A 78 -1.35 1.65 -4.26
C GLN A 78 -1.82 1.75 -2.80
N LEU A 79 -0.97 1.42 -1.82
CA LEU A 79 -1.29 1.44 -0.40
C LEU A 79 -1.72 2.82 0.13
N LYS A 80 -1.21 3.91 -0.47
CA LYS A 80 -1.61 5.28 -0.09
C LYS A 80 -3.11 5.53 -0.25
N GLY A 81 -3.80 4.77 -1.11
CA GLY A 81 -5.25 4.91 -1.32
C GLY A 81 -6.09 4.70 -0.06
N CYS A 82 -5.58 4.00 0.96
CA CYS A 82 -6.26 3.80 2.23
C CYS A 82 -5.65 4.56 3.41
N GLN A 83 -4.50 5.21 3.22
CA GLN A 83 -3.75 5.84 4.32
C GLN A 83 -4.33 7.19 4.70
N GLY A 84 -4.27 7.49 6.00
CA GLY A 84 -4.66 8.81 6.52
C GLY A 84 -6.13 9.16 6.28
N ALA A 85 -7.02 8.18 6.13
CA ALA A 85 -8.45 8.43 6.14
C ALA A 85 -8.93 8.83 7.55
N GLU A 86 -10.05 9.54 7.66
CA GLU A 86 -10.64 9.85 8.96
C GLU A 86 -11.17 8.57 9.65
N PRO A 87 -11.08 8.48 11.00
CA PRO A 87 -10.47 9.43 11.91
C PRO A 87 -8.93 9.30 11.94
N LYS A 88 -8.20 10.43 11.89
CA LYS A 88 -6.72 10.45 11.83
C LYS A 88 -6.00 9.77 13.00
N GLN A 89 -6.68 9.60 14.13
CA GLN A 89 -6.16 8.92 15.31
C GLN A 89 -6.08 7.40 15.12
N CYS A 90 -6.85 6.85 14.18
CA CYS A 90 -6.77 5.44 13.85
C CYS A 90 -5.47 5.14 13.11
N PRO A 91 -4.67 4.17 13.58
CA PRO A 91 -3.46 3.80 12.89
C PRO A 91 -3.81 3.08 11.57
N ASP A 92 -2.99 3.25 10.54
CA ASP A 92 -3.21 2.59 9.25
C ASP A 92 -3.21 1.06 9.43
N ALA A 93 -4.25 0.41 8.93
CA ALA A 93 -4.39 -1.03 8.97
C ALA A 93 -3.36 -1.72 8.06
N GLU A 94 -2.77 -2.82 8.54
CA GLU A 94 -1.92 -3.68 7.71
C GLU A 94 -2.78 -4.42 6.68
N VAL A 95 -2.38 -4.32 5.42
CA VAL A 95 -3.02 -5.07 4.33
C VAL A 95 -2.49 -6.50 4.38
N PRO A 96 -3.35 -7.53 4.44
CA PRO A 96 -2.90 -8.92 4.54
C PRO A 96 -2.17 -9.34 3.26
N GLN A 97 -1.03 -10.01 3.42
CA GLN A 97 -0.41 -10.75 2.32
C GLN A 97 -1.38 -11.78 1.75
N ASN A 98 -1.29 -12.06 0.45
CA ASN A 98 -2.19 -12.98 -0.26
C ASN A 98 -3.67 -12.60 -0.11
N GLY A 99 -3.93 -11.30 -0.09
CA GLY A 99 -5.26 -10.76 0.08
C GLY A 99 -5.31 -9.26 -0.19
N GLY A 100 -6.25 -8.59 0.46
CA GLY A 100 -6.49 -7.17 0.33
C GLY A 100 -7.32 -6.63 1.48
N LEU A 101 -7.53 -5.32 1.46
CA LEU A 101 -8.22 -4.61 2.51
C LEU A 101 -9.17 -3.58 1.91
N ALA A 102 -10.46 -3.73 2.19
CA ALA A 102 -11.50 -2.76 1.88
C ALA A 102 -11.76 -1.93 3.13
N CYS A 103 -11.70 -0.60 3.05
CA CYS A 103 -12.00 0.26 4.18
C CYS A 103 -12.95 1.39 3.81
N VAL A 104 -13.77 1.80 4.78
CA VAL A 104 -14.72 2.91 4.64
C VAL A 104 -14.93 3.58 5.99
N THR A 105 -15.21 4.87 5.98
CA THR A 105 -15.53 5.65 7.16
C THR A 105 -17.03 5.90 7.18
N VAL A 106 -17.69 5.64 8.31
CA VAL A 106 -19.12 5.91 8.49
C VAL A 106 -19.30 6.51 9.88
N ALA A 107 -19.95 7.67 9.96
CA ALA A 107 -20.22 8.37 11.23
C ALA A 107 -18.96 8.52 12.13
N HIS A 108 -17.85 8.98 11.54
CA HIS A 108 -16.54 9.14 12.21
C HIS A 108 -15.91 7.86 12.77
N LYS A 109 -16.35 6.69 12.30
CA LYS A 109 -15.77 5.40 12.64
C LYS A 109 -15.17 4.79 11.39
N ARG A 110 -13.96 4.25 11.50
CA ARG A 110 -13.29 3.55 10.39
C ARG A 110 -13.60 2.06 10.48
N TYR A 111 -14.09 1.51 9.39
CA TYR A 111 -14.36 0.09 9.23
C TYR A 111 -13.44 -0.47 8.16
N CYS A 112 -12.73 -1.54 8.47
CA CYS A 112 -11.85 -2.22 7.52
C CYS A 112 -12.19 -3.71 7.47
N LYS A 113 -12.45 -4.21 6.26
CA LYS A 113 -12.74 -5.59 5.94
C LYS A 113 -11.55 -6.20 5.21
N PRO A 114 -10.84 -7.16 5.81
CA PRO A 114 -9.84 -7.95 5.11
C PRO A 114 -10.50 -8.95 4.18
N LEU A 115 -9.86 -9.20 3.05
CA LEU A 115 -10.26 -10.22 2.08
C LEU A 115 -9.07 -11.10 1.74
N CYS A 116 -9.23 -12.42 1.73
CA CYS A 116 -8.19 -13.34 1.25
C CYS A 116 -8.38 -13.66 -0.24
N ASN A 117 -7.29 -13.94 -0.93
CA ASN A 117 -7.33 -14.44 -2.31
C ASN A 117 -7.90 -15.87 -2.34
N ASP A 118 -8.39 -16.27 -3.52
CA ASP A 118 -8.68 -17.66 -3.85
C ASP A 118 -7.45 -18.55 -3.63
N GLY A 119 -7.67 -19.74 -3.05
CA GLY A 119 -6.59 -20.61 -2.56
C GLY A 119 -6.01 -20.24 -1.19
N TYR A 120 -6.55 -19.20 -0.54
CA TYR A 120 -6.15 -18.80 0.81
C TYR A 120 -7.35 -18.68 1.75
N ASP A 121 -7.15 -19.04 3.01
CA ASP A 121 -8.14 -18.89 4.08
C ASP A 121 -7.58 -18.09 5.27
N PHE A 122 -8.47 -17.52 6.08
CA PHE A 122 -8.07 -16.80 7.28
C PHE A 122 -7.45 -17.75 8.31
N ALA A 123 -6.39 -17.30 8.98
CA ALA A 123 -5.76 -18.06 10.06
C ALA A 123 -6.69 -18.40 11.24
N PHE A 124 -7.79 -17.65 11.40
CA PHE A 124 -8.78 -17.86 12.45
C PHE A 124 -10.21 -17.70 11.93
N MET A 125 -11.13 -18.38 12.62
CA MET A 125 -12.55 -18.37 12.35
C MET A 125 -13.13 -16.96 12.55
N ARG A 126 -13.66 -16.35 11.48
CA ARG A 126 -14.20 -14.97 11.47
C ARG A 126 -15.50 -14.80 10.69
N ARG A 127 -16.26 -15.86 10.42
CA ARG A 127 -17.56 -15.81 9.70
C ARG A 127 -18.54 -14.75 10.22
N SER A 128 -18.61 -14.57 11.54
CA SER A 128 -19.46 -13.56 12.18
C SER A 128 -18.79 -12.18 12.30
N ARG A 129 -17.49 -12.09 12.03
CA ARG A 129 -16.65 -10.90 12.20
C ARG A 129 -16.08 -10.46 10.85
N VAL A 130 -16.99 -9.93 10.04
CA VAL A 130 -16.73 -9.53 8.64
C VAL A 130 -15.86 -8.28 8.51
N TYR A 131 -15.71 -7.48 9.56
CA TYR A 131 -14.84 -6.29 9.58
C TYR A 131 -14.27 -6.03 10.97
N ASP A 132 -13.30 -5.12 11.00
CA ASP A 132 -12.66 -4.55 12.16
C ASP A 132 -13.02 -3.05 12.24
N GLU A 133 -13.27 -2.53 13.45
CA GLU A 133 -13.61 -1.12 13.70
C GLU A 133 -12.44 -0.42 14.38
N CYS A 134 -12.20 0.84 14.01
CA CYS A 134 -11.41 1.77 14.79
C CYS A 134 -12.19 3.09 14.97
N SER A 135 -12.37 3.50 16.22
CA SER A 135 -13.14 4.68 16.60
C SER A 135 -12.77 5.17 18.00
N GLU A 136 -13.38 6.26 18.46
CA GLU A 136 -13.27 6.69 19.86
C GLU A 136 -13.68 5.59 20.85
N GLN A 137 -14.69 4.78 20.51
CA GLN A 137 -15.18 3.69 21.36
C GLN A 137 -14.15 2.57 21.54
N THR A 138 -13.28 2.37 20.55
CA THR A 138 -12.19 1.40 20.63
C THR A 138 -10.89 2.03 21.16
N GLY A 139 -10.94 3.28 21.63
CA GLY A 139 -9.76 4.05 22.03
C GLY A 139 -8.78 4.27 20.88
N TYR A 140 -9.30 4.42 19.66
CA TYR A 140 -8.56 4.54 18.40
C TYR A 140 -7.61 3.36 18.13
N LYS A 141 -7.99 2.17 18.58
CA LYS A 141 -7.31 0.91 18.26
C LYS A 141 -8.23 0.05 17.40
N TRP A 142 -7.65 -0.74 16.51
CA TRP A 142 -8.43 -1.72 15.78
C TRP A 142 -9.04 -2.73 16.74
N SER A 143 -10.32 -3.06 16.56
CA SER A 143 -11.03 -4.07 17.38
C SER A 143 -10.55 -5.50 17.13
N THR A 144 -9.42 -5.68 16.45
CA THR A 144 -8.83 -6.92 15.96
C THR A 144 -8.54 -7.94 17.05
N GLN A 145 -8.59 -9.23 16.69
CA GLN A 145 -8.19 -10.33 17.57
C GLN A 145 -6.66 -10.50 17.65
N TYR A 146 -5.90 -9.87 16.75
CA TYR A 146 -4.45 -9.90 16.79
C TYR A 146 -3.95 -8.91 17.87
N VAL A 147 -3.17 -9.43 18.82
CA VAL A 147 -2.67 -8.63 19.94
C VAL A 147 -1.74 -7.52 19.45
N GLY A 148 -2.02 -6.29 19.89
CA GLY A 148 -1.03 -5.21 19.93
C GLY A 148 -0.66 -4.56 18.59
N GLY A 149 -1.44 -4.73 17.52
CA GLY A 149 -1.05 -4.19 16.22
C GLY A 149 -2.21 -3.81 15.29
N ASN A 150 -1.81 -3.38 14.09
CA ASN A 150 -2.72 -2.96 13.02
C ASN A 150 -3.08 -4.11 12.08
N ARG A 151 -2.68 -5.32 12.43
CA ARG A 151 -2.95 -6.54 11.69
C ARG A 151 -4.39 -6.98 11.89
N LEU A 152 -5.14 -7.04 10.80
CA LEU A 152 -6.56 -7.39 10.81
C LEU A 152 -6.83 -8.83 10.34
N ALA A 153 -5.87 -9.43 9.63
CA ALA A 153 -5.96 -10.80 9.13
C ALA A 153 -4.59 -11.35 8.75
N VAL A 154 -4.54 -12.68 8.68
CA VAL A 154 -3.49 -13.45 8.02
C VAL A 154 -4.20 -14.42 7.08
N CYS A 155 -3.80 -14.43 5.81
CA CYS A 155 -4.29 -15.34 4.79
C CYS A 155 -3.26 -16.45 4.58
N ASN A 156 -3.62 -17.67 4.94
CA ASN A 156 -2.79 -18.86 4.80
C ASN A 156 -3.25 -19.66 3.59
N GLU A 157 -2.32 -20.30 2.89
CA GLU A 157 -2.67 -21.22 1.80
C GLU A 157 -3.60 -22.32 2.34
N ALA A 158 -4.69 -22.56 1.63
CA ALA A 158 -5.71 -23.52 2.03
C ALA A 158 -6.46 -24.06 0.82
N SER A 159 -6.72 -25.36 0.82
CA SER A 159 -7.50 -26.02 -0.24
C SER A 159 -9.00 -25.70 -0.17
N MET A 160 -9.47 -25.15 0.96
CA MET A 160 -10.87 -24.78 1.18
C MET A 160 -10.96 -23.50 2.01
N GLN A 161 -11.89 -22.63 1.63
CA GLN A 161 -12.20 -21.38 2.32
C GLN A 161 -13.38 -21.58 3.27
N VAL A 162 -13.09 -21.77 4.56
CA VAL A 162 -14.13 -22.02 5.55
C VAL A 162 -14.15 -20.98 6.66
N SER A 163 -13.06 -20.25 6.88
CA SER A 163 -12.88 -19.39 8.05
C SER A 163 -13.55 -18.02 7.93
N GLY A 164 -13.90 -17.57 6.74
CA GLY A 164 -14.56 -16.31 6.45
C GLY A 164 -16.01 -16.48 6.00
N ALA A 165 -16.76 -15.39 5.97
CA ALA A 165 -18.00 -15.34 5.20
C ALA A 165 -17.66 -15.38 3.69
N ALA A 166 -18.59 -15.81 2.84
CA ALA A 166 -18.35 -15.91 1.39
C ALA A 166 -17.89 -14.58 0.75
N THR A 167 -18.30 -13.45 1.32
CA THR A 167 -17.93 -12.10 0.86
C THR A 167 -16.56 -11.63 1.39
N ALA A 168 -15.89 -12.41 2.23
CA ALA A 168 -14.58 -12.12 2.78
C ALA A 168 -13.43 -12.70 1.93
N TYR A 169 -13.73 -13.09 0.69
CA TYR A 169 -12.78 -13.62 -0.26
C TYR A 169 -12.91 -12.91 -1.61
N PHE A 170 -11.78 -12.76 -2.29
CA PHE A 170 -11.82 -12.40 -3.70
C PHE A 170 -12.23 -13.63 -4.52
N PRO A 171 -13.02 -13.47 -5.61
CA PRO A 171 -13.36 -14.58 -6.50
C PRO A 171 -12.14 -15.20 -7.22
N LYS A 172 -11.04 -14.45 -7.30
CA LYS A 172 -9.73 -14.87 -7.80
C LYS A 172 -8.67 -14.28 -6.87
N ASP A 173 -8.01 -13.21 -7.27
CA ASP A 173 -7.06 -12.49 -6.42
C ASP A 173 -7.36 -10.99 -6.42
N CYS A 174 -6.78 -10.30 -5.46
CA CYS A 174 -6.96 -8.86 -5.29
C CYS A 174 -6.51 -8.06 -6.51
N LEU A 175 -5.35 -8.37 -7.11
CA LEU A 175 -4.82 -7.61 -8.25
C LEU A 175 -5.70 -7.79 -9.49
N THR A 176 -6.14 -9.01 -9.77
CA THR A 176 -7.11 -9.30 -10.84
C THR A 176 -8.42 -8.56 -10.60
N THR A 177 -8.89 -8.52 -9.35
CA THR A 177 -10.08 -7.75 -8.95
C THR A 177 -9.88 -6.26 -9.25
N MET A 178 -8.75 -5.67 -8.81
CA MET A 178 -8.39 -4.27 -9.02
C MET A 178 -8.19 -3.89 -10.50
N SER A 179 -7.77 -4.84 -11.34
CA SER A 179 -7.62 -4.63 -12.77
C SER A 179 -8.95 -4.53 -13.54
N SER A 180 -10.07 -4.93 -12.92
CA SER A 180 -11.41 -4.85 -13.50
C SER A 180 -12.07 -3.50 -13.24
N ARG A 181 -12.86 -3.01 -14.20
CA ARG A 181 -13.63 -1.77 -14.06
C ARG A 181 -14.77 -1.87 -13.05
N GLU A 182 -15.33 -3.07 -12.83
CA GLU A 182 -16.55 -3.24 -12.03
C GLU A 182 -16.32 -3.91 -10.68
N LEU A 183 -15.38 -4.86 -10.61
CA LEU A 183 -15.24 -5.71 -9.42
C LEU A 183 -14.83 -4.92 -8.16
N PRO A 184 -13.92 -3.93 -8.20
CA PRO A 184 -13.57 -3.13 -7.03
C PRO A 184 -14.77 -2.38 -6.46
N ARG A 185 -15.59 -1.81 -7.35
CA ARG A 185 -16.84 -1.13 -6.97
C ARG A 185 -17.81 -2.11 -6.32
N LYS A 186 -18.00 -3.30 -6.90
CA LYS A 186 -18.86 -4.36 -6.33
C LYS A 186 -18.38 -4.80 -4.95
N VAL A 187 -17.06 -4.94 -4.74
CA VAL A 187 -16.49 -5.27 -3.42
C VAL A 187 -16.85 -4.19 -2.39
N MET A 188 -16.68 -2.92 -2.73
CA MET A 188 -17.02 -1.80 -1.84
C MET A 188 -18.53 -1.67 -1.60
N GLU A 189 -19.36 -1.91 -2.61
CA GLU A 189 -20.83 -1.90 -2.47
C GLU A 189 -21.33 -3.03 -1.59
N HIS A 190 -20.76 -4.23 -1.73
CA HIS A 190 -21.06 -5.35 -0.85
C HIS A 190 -20.67 -5.02 0.58
N PHE A 191 -19.46 -4.47 0.79
CA PHE A 191 -19.00 -4.12 2.13
C PHE A 191 -19.86 -3.04 2.80
N THR A 192 -20.17 -1.96 2.08
CA THR A 192 -21.05 -0.90 2.61
C THR A 192 -22.48 -1.40 2.87
N SER A 193 -22.98 -2.33 2.05
CA SER A 193 -24.28 -2.99 2.29
C SER A 193 -24.25 -3.88 3.53
N GLU A 194 -23.16 -4.59 3.79
CA GLU A 194 -22.99 -5.38 5.02
C GLU A 194 -23.01 -4.51 6.27
N LEU A 195 -22.31 -3.35 6.25
CA LEU A 195 -22.34 -2.40 7.36
C LEU A 195 -23.78 -1.94 7.64
N LYS A 196 -24.52 -1.56 6.59
CA LYS A 196 -25.94 -1.15 6.70
C LYS A 196 -26.81 -2.27 7.28
N ASN A 197 -26.61 -3.51 6.81
CA ASN A 197 -27.34 -4.69 7.31
C ASN A 197 -27.04 -5.00 8.78
N GLN A 198 -25.89 -4.57 9.30
CA GLN A 198 -25.54 -4.67 10.73
C GLN A 198 -26.00 -3.45 11.54
N GLY A 199 -26.82 -2.58 10.96
CA GLY A 199 -27.39 -1.41 11.63
C GLY A 199 -26.44 -0.21 11.74
N ILE A 200 -25.30 -0.24 11.03
CA ILE A 200 -24.43 0.94 10.94
C ILE A 200 -25.07 1.93 9.98
N GLN A 201 -25.49 3.08 10.50
CA GLN A 201 -26.14 4.15 9.76
C GLN A 201 -25.17 5.29 9.48
N GLY A 202 -25.39 5.99 8.36
CA GLY A 202 -24.58 7.12 7.91
C GLY A 202 -24.17 6.97 6.45
N GLU A 203 -23.70 8.08 5.86
CA GLU A 203 -23.15 8.06 4.52
C GLU A 203 -21.71 7.52 4.52
N PRO A 204 -21.35 6.61 3.62
CA PRO A 204 -19.99 6.11 3.50
C PRO A 204 -19.04 7.16 2.93
N GLU A 205 -17.93 7.40 3.64
CA GLU A 205 -16.88 8.33 3.28
C GLU A 205 -15.53 7.63 3.14
N ASN A 206 -14.62 8.22 2.36
CA ASN A 206 -13.26 7.73 2.17
C ASN A 206 -13.18 6.21 1.84
N PRO A 207 -13.98 5.69 0.90
CA PRO A 207 -13.90 4.29 0.50
C PRO A 207 -12.56 4.02 -0.19
N CYS A 208 -11.93 2.91 0.16
CA CYS A 208 -10.70 2.49 -0.50
C CYS A 208 -10.60 0.96 -0.52
N LEU A 209 -9.91 0.43 -1.52
CA LEU A 209 -9.58 -0.98 -1.66
C LEU A 209 -8.11 -1.10 -2.04
N VAL A 210 -7.35 -1.86 -1.25
CA VAL A 210 -5.92 -2.07 -1.47
C VAL A 210 -5.55 -3.55 -1.46
N CYS A 211 -4.47 -3.91 -2.15
CA CYS A 211 -4.00 -5.29 -2.27
C CYS A 211 -2.72 -5.48 -1.47
N GLY A 212 -2.61 -6.61 -0.78
CA GLY A 212 -1.37 -7.02 -0.17
C GLY A 212 -0.41 -7.60 -1.19
N GLY A 213 0.86 -7.70 -0.81
CA GLY A 213 1.83 -8.46 -1.58
C GLY A 213 1.48 -9.96 -1.62
N PRO A 214 2.05 -10.71 -2.58
CA PRO A 214 2.09 -12.16 -2.52
C PRO A 214 2.88 -12.66 -1.30
#